data_AF-A0A6G7X0U6-F1
#
_entry.id   AF-A0A6G7X0U6-F1
#
_cell.length_a   1.000
_cell.length_b   1.000
_cell.length_c   1.000
_cell.angle_alpha   90.00
_cell.angle_beta   90.00
_cell.angle_gamma   90.00
#
_symmetry.space_group_name_H-M   'P 1'
#
loop_
_entity.id
_entity.type
_entity.pdbx_description
1 polymer ?
#
loop_
_entity_poly.entity_id
_entity_poly.type
_entity_poly.pdbx_seq_one_letter_code
_entity_poly.pdbx_strand_id
1 'polypeptide(L)' 'MIMIIVNSPIMQDKVKGIVEAIETPKFTFVKKEGIKLYFEVDSEDKDAACAIAKAAIKKDPIGGTIMFSVKPGEYI' A
#
# COMPACT_ATOMS: atom_id res chain seq x y z
N MET A 1 -6.75 -1.70 -13.54
CA MET A 1 -6.95 -1.97 -12.11
C MET A 1 -6.04 -3.10 -11.69
N ILE A 2 -5.20 -2.85 -10.69
CA ILE A 2 -4.23 -3.81 -10.16
C ILE A 2 -4.42 -3.90 -8.65
N MET A 3 -3.93 -4.97 -8.03
CA MET A 3 -3.93 -5.07 -6.58
C MET A 3 -2.49 -4.95 -6.07
N ILE A 4 -2.30 -4.29 -4.93
CA ILE A 4 -1.06 -4.31 -4.18
C ILE A 4 -1.33 -4.79 -2.75
N ILE A 5 -0.33 -5.44 -2.18
CA ILE A 5 -0.38 -5.98 -0.83
C ILE A 5 0.70 -5.28 -0.03
N VAL A 6 0.29 -4.52 0.99
CA VAL A 6 1.16 -3.84 1.93
C VAL A 6 1.21 -4.65 3.22
N ASN A 7 2.34 -5.29 3.48
CA ASN A 7 2.61 -5.95 4.75
C ASN A 7 3.10 -4.91 5.75
N SER A 8 2.32 -4.70 6.81
CA SER A 8 2.68 -3.85 7.94
C SER A 8 2.34 -4.56 9.26
N PRO A 9 3.34 -5.04 10.02
CA PRO A 9 3.10 -5.72 11.29
C PRO A 9 2.59 -4.78 12.39
N ILE A 10 2.86 -3.49 12.27
CA ILE A 10 2.46 -2.44 13.23
C ILE A 10 1.94 -1.21 12.46
N MET A 11 1.14 -0.36 13.13
CA MET A 11 0.62 0.90 12.57
C MET A 11 -0.17 0.76 11.25
N GLN A 12 -0.94 -0.33 11.11
CA GLN A 12 -1.73 -0.65 9.92
C GLN A 12 -2.72 0.45 9.55
N ASP A 13 -3.44 1.00 10.54
CA ASP A 13 -4.42 2.07 10.31
C ASP A 13 -3.76 3.35 9.77
N LYS A 14 -2.54 3.63 10.22
CA LYS A 14 -1.75 4.76 9.73
C LYS A 14 -1.28 4.56 8.29
N VAL A 15 -0.74 3.37 8.00
CA VAL A 15 -0.36 2.98 6.63
C VAL A 15 -1.56 3.04 5.70
N LYS A 16 -2.72 2.53 6.14
CA LYS A 16 -3.98 2.65 5.41
C LYS A 16 -4.30 4.10 5.09
N GLY A 17 -4.27 5.00 6.07
CA GLY A 17 -4.53 6.42 5.86
C GLY A 17 -3.55 7.08 4.88
N ILE A 18 -2.26 6.72 4.93
CA ILE A 18 -1.25 7.26 4.00
C ILE A 18 -1.48 6.78 2.57
N VAL A 19 -1.82 5.49 2.41
CA VAL A 19 -2.06 4.90 1.09
C VAL A 19 -3.37 5.43 0.50
N GLU A 20 -4.45 5.53 1.30
CA GLU A 20 -5.72 6.13 0.87
C GLU A 20 -5.62 7.64 0.60
N ALA A 21 -4.65 8.33 1.19
CA ALA A 21 -4.38 9.74 0.90
C ALA A 21 -3.76 9.98 -0.48
N ILE A 22 -3.38 8.93 -1.21
CA ILE A 22 -2.86 9.05 -2.57
C ILE A 22 -4.03 9.17 -3.55
N GLU A 23 -4.19 10.35 -4.14
CA GLU A 23 -5.27 10.63 -5.10
C GLU A 23 -4.99 10.06 -6.50
N THR A 24 -3.72 10.05 -6.93
CA THR A 24 -3.34 9.60 -8.28
C THR A 24 -2.04 8.79 -8.26
N PRO A 25 -2.06 7.49 -8.62
CA PRO A 25 -3.24 6.67 -8.89
C PRO A 25 -4.06 6.47 -7.60
N LYS A 26 -5.38 6.27 -7.72
CA LYS A 26 -6.25 6.13 -6.56
C LYS A 26 -6.06 4.75 -5.91
N PHE A 27 -5.72 4.72 -4.63
CA PHE A 27 -5.60 3.48 -3.86
C PHE A 27 -6.85 3.27 -3.01
N THR A 28 -7.57 2.18 -3.28
CA THR A 28 -8.77 1.78 -2.56
C THR A 28 -8.42 0.62 -1.64
N PHE A 29 -8.59 0.78 -0.34
CA PHE A 29 -8.42 -0.33 0.60
C PHE A 29 -9.53 -1.37 0.40
N VAL A 30 -9.15 -2.62 0.13
CA VAL A 30 -10.09 -3.73 -0.12
C VAL A 30 -10.35 -4.52 1.15
N LYS A 31 -9.28 -5.03 1.77
CA LYS A 31 -9.37 -5.85 2.98
C LYS A 31 -8.06 -5.86 3.77
N LYS A 32 -8.14 -6.22 5.05
CA LYS A 32 -6.96 -6.56 5.87
C LYS A 32 -7.01 -8.02 6.30
N GLU A 33 -5.87 -8.67 6.30
CA GLU A 33 -5.72 -10.06 6.69
C GLU A 33 -4.45 -10.18 7.57
N GLY A 34 -4.64 -10.14 8.88
CA GLY A 34 -3.54 -10.12 9.86
C GLY A 34 -2.66 -8.88 9.73
N ILE A 35 -1.44 -9.06 9.21
CA ILE A 35 -0.48 -7.98 8.96
C ILE A 35 -0.47 -7.50 7.50
N LYS A 36 -1.31 -8.08 6.65
CA LYS A 36 -1.38 -7.77 5.21
C LYS A 36 -2.57 -6.85 4.95
N LEU A 37 -2.34 -5.73 4.30
CA LEU A 37 -3.38 -4.84 3.80
C LEU A 37 -3.44 -4.94 2.28
N TYR A 38 -4.62 -5.18 1.75
CA TYR A 38 -4.89 -5.29 0.33
C TYR A 38 -5.45 -3.96 -0.16
N PHE A 39 -4.80 -3.38 -1.16
CA PHE A 39 -5.24 -2.16 -1.81
C PHE A 39 -5.40 -2.41 -3.29
N GLU A 40 -6.53 -2.01 -3.85
CA GLU A 40 -6.77 -1.94 -5.28
C GLU A 40 -6.30 -0.57 -5.77
N VAL A 41 -5.62 -0.55 -6.91
CA VAL A 41 -5.07 0.67 -7.50
C VAL A 41 -5.66 0.83 -8.87
N ASP A 42 -6.22 2.01 -9.12
CA ASP A 42 -6.72 2.41 -10.43
C ASP A 42 -5.54 2.81 -11.34
N SER A 43 -4.72 1.81 -11.66
CA SER A 43 -3.58 1.91 -12.56
C SER A 43 -3.42 0.59 -13.30
N GLU A 44 -2.62 0.62 -14.36
CA GLU A 44 -2.19 -0.56 -15.11
C GLU A 44 -0.74 -0.95 -14.73
N ASP A 45 0.01 -0.04 -14.11
CA ASP A 45 1.42 -0.24 -13.74
C ASP A 45 1.59 -0.73 -12.29
N LYS A 46 1.81 -2.04 -12.17
CA LYS A 46 2.04 -2.71 -10.87
C LYS A 46 3.28 -2.23 -10.15
N ASP A 47 4.37 -2.03 -10.89
CA ASP A 47 5.65 -1.55 -10.37
C ASP A 47 5.55 -0.10 -9.90
N ALA A 48 4.93 0.77 -10.71
CA ALA A 48 4.73 2.17 -10.33
C ALA A 48 3.85 2.29 -9.08
N ALA A 49 2.73 1.58 -9.01
CA ALA A 49 1.86 1.60 -7.84
C ALA A 49 2.56 1.10 -6.56
N CYS A 50 3.35 0.03 -6.66
CA CYS A 50 4.16 -0.44 -5.53
C CYS A 50 5.20 0.60 -5.10
N ALA A 51 5.87 1.25 -6.06
CA ALA A 51 6.84 2.30 -5.79
C ALA A 51 6.19 3.53 -5.14
N ILE A 52 5.01 3.95 -5.60
CA ILE A 52 4.26 5.09 -5.07
C ILE A 52 3.79 4.79 -3.64
N ALA A 53 3.17 3.63 -3.39
CA ALA A 53 2.78 3.23 -2.04
C ALA A 53 3.98 3.15 -1.09
N LYS A 54 5.09 2.54 -1.55
CA LYS A 54 6.34 2.51 -0.78
C LYS A 54 6.86 3.92 -0.49
N ALA A 55 6.88 4.80 -1.49
CA ALA A 55 7.35 6.16 -1.36
C ALA A 55 6.48 6.97 -0.39
N ALA A 56 5.16 6.83 -0.45
CA ALA A 56 4.22 7.49 0.46
C ALA A 56 4.46 7.05 1.91
N ILE A 57 4.56 5.74 2.16
CA ILE A 57 4.85 5.20 3.50
C ILE A 57 6.22 5.66 3.99
N LYS A 58 7.24 5.63 3.12
CA LYS A 58 8.62 6.05 3.45
C LYS A 58 8.74 7.56 3.67
N LYS A 59 7.87 8.36 3.06
CA LYS A 59 7.79 9.81 3.25
C LYS A 59 7.18 10.16 4.60
N ASP A 60 6.33 9.29 5.15
CA ASP A 60 5.82 9.41 6.50
C ASP A 60 6.85 8.92 7.54
N PRO A 61 6.96 9.55 8.72
CA PRO A 61 7.85 9.12 9.79
C PRO A 61 7.67 7.65 10.21
N ILE A 62 6.49 7.05 9.98
CA ILE A 62 6.30 5.64 10.27
C ILE A 62 7.12 4.74 9.35
N GLY A 63 7.29 5.07 8.06
CA GLY A 63 8.01 4.21 7.12
C GLY A 63 9.51 4.13 7.41
N GLY A 64 10.07 5.13 8.09
CA GLY A 64 11.43 5.06 8.61
C GLY A 64 11.57 4.24 9.89
N THR A 65 10.46 4.03 10.60
CA THR A 65 10.45 3.41 11.93
C THR A 65 9.97 1.96 11.90
N ILE A 66 9.10 1.60 10.94
CA ILE A 66 8.47 0.29 10.84
C ILE A 66 9.01 -0.49 9.63
N MET A 67 9.17 -1.80 9.78
CA MET A 67 9.45 -2.68 8.65
C MET A 67 8.16 -2.96 7.88
N PHE A 68 8.05 -2.44 6.66
CA PHE A 68 6.93 -2.71 5.77
C PHE A 68 7.41 -3.32 4.45
N SER A 69 6.52 -4.02 3.76
CA SER A 69 6.82 -4.58 2.43
C SER A 69 5.61 -4.43 1.54
N VAL A 70 5.81 -3.81 0.38
CA VAL A 70 4.78 -3.73 -0.65
C VAL A 70 5.12 -4.73 -1.74
N LYS A 71 4.15 -5.59 -2.08
CA LYS A 71 4.22 -6.55 -3.17
C LYS A 71 3.06 -6.32 -4.13
N PRO A 72 3.25 -6.50 -5.45
CA PRO A 72 2.12 -6.55 -6.36
C PRO A 72 1.28 -7.78 -6.01
N GLY A 73 -0.02 -7.58 -5.84
CA GLY A 73 -1.00 -8.66 -5.78
C GLY A 73 -1.25 -9.13 -7.22
N GLU A 74 -1.01 -10.40 -7.47
CA GLU A 74 -1.39 -11.01 -8.75
C GLU A 74 -2.89 -11.30 -8.73
N TYR A 75 -3.59 -10.92 -9.80
CA TYR A 75 -4.92 -11.45 -10.07
C TYR A 75 -4.66 -12.85 -10.64
N ILE A 76 -4.93 -13.88 -9.83
CA ILE A 76 -5.03 -15.27 -10.31
C ILE A 76 -6.36 -15.47 -11.03
#